data_AF-A0A7V5RNP7-F1
#
_entry.id   AF-A0A7V5RNP7-F1
#
_cell.length_a   1.000
_cell.length_b   1.000
_cell.length_c   1.000
_cell.angle_alpha   90.00
_cell.angle_beta   90.00
_cell.angle_gamma   90.00
#
_symmetry.space_group_name_H-M   'P 1'
#
loop_
_entity.id
_entity.type
_entity.pdbx_description
1 polymer ?
#
loop_
_entity_poly.entity_id
_entity_poly.type
_entity_poly.pdbx_seq_one_letter_code
_entity_poly.pdbx_strand_id
1 'polypeptide(L)'
;MSDGGKSPRQYRGVFLAALSAFVAYNTFLPFRFYTAWSKIRRQIGEIEPIPFRHGHQWVSLTDILGNILLFIPIGAAAWYFFYGKKGEKSKAVVWSLGYGFALSIFIEITQIFLRYRVTSIHDVLMNSLGALLGAFIAAHLYICHGRRGWAYFVAHLKKYPEALAGLLLLLYILFYQLLPFDFSFNAHSFAMKSLNPYSWLSGRQRLEDFFMLGSMALALGILSGYPLKGSRLRHILTPTLLLALFATTEAIHLLMFSRALDVYRLLALGGAFWAGRHLKHDRKRALKSALLINIVFAYVYPFEFVMGPFPEIDQVLKMLTPFYYYYKTTSIWNLWDMAHALLNGGMIAYLMGPGRRGSVLSLILIVLLESMQLILRYRIPDITDVLMATTGVLLMGLLWQTESPQARNPLTKKRTDERAPATRA
;
A
#
# COMPACT_ATOMS: atom_id res chain seq x y z
N MET A 1 6.93 40.74 8.02
CA MET A 1 6.37 39.72 7.10
C MET A 1 6.13 38.45 7.89
N SER A 2 4.89 38.22 8.34
CA SER A 2 4.50 36.99 9.04
C SER A 2 4.47 35.86 8.01
N ASP A 3 5.37 34.90 8.15
CA ASP A 3 5.44 33.72 7.30
C ASP A 3 4.09 32.98 7.37
N GLY A 4 3.31 33.05 6.29
CA GLY A 4 1.94 32.54 6.17
C GLY A 4 1.86 31.02 6.12
N GLY A 5 2.70 30.33 6.90
CA GLY A 5 2.77 28.87 6.95
C GLY A 5 1.47 28.28 7.50
N LYS A 6 0.88 27.34 6.74
CA LYS A 6 -0.35 26.65 7.15
C LYS A 6 -0.20 26.03 8.54
N SER A 7 -1.20 26.17 9.40
CA SER A 7 -1.18 25.56 10.74
C SER A 7 -1.20 24.02 10.63
N PRO A 8 -0.60 23.27 11.58
CA PRO A 8 -0.60 21.81 11.58
C PRO A 8 -2.00 21.18 11.42
N ARG A 9 -3.05 21.90 11.82
CA ARG A 9 -4.44 21.47 11.68
C ARG A 9 -4.97 21.59 10.26
N GLN A 10 -4.53 22.60 9.50
CA GLN A 10 -4.88 22.74 8.08
C GLN A 10 -4.33 21.56 7.28
N TYR A 11 -3.09 21.12 7.53
CA TYR A 11 -2.54 19.93 6.88
C TYR A 11 -3.33 18.65 7.18
N ARG A 12 -3.81 18.48 8.42
CA ARG A 12 -4.67 17.35 8.79
C ARG A 12 -6.01 17.38 8.07
N GLY A 13 -6.62 18.56 7.98
CA GLY A 13 -7.88 18.75 7.27
C GLY A 13 -7.73 18.47 5.78
N VAL A 14 -6.66 18.96 5.15
CA VAL A 14 -6.33 18.68 3.75
C VAL A 14 -6.12 17.18 3.53
N PHE A 15 -5.39 16.51 4.42
CA PHE A 15 -5.18 15.06 4.33
C PHE A 15 -6.49 14.26 4.43
N LEU A 16 -7.34 14.58 5.41
CA LEU A 16 -8.66 13.95 5.56
C LEU A 16 -9.54 14.21 4.33
N ALA A 17 -9.55 15.45 3.82
CA ALA A 17 -10.31 15.81 2.63
C ALA A 17 -9.79 15.08 1.39
N ALA A 18 -8.48 14.97 1.21
CA ALA A 18 -7.87 14.25 0.10
C ALA A 18 -8.20 12.74 0.14
N LEU A 19 -8.11 12.11 1.32
CA LEU A 19 -8.53 10.71 1.48
C LEU A 19 -10.03 10.53 1.21
N SER A 20 -10.87 11.44 1.69
CA SER A 20 -12.32 11.37 1.46
C SER A 20 -12.67 11.57 0.00
N ALA A 21 -11.99 12.48 -0.69
CA ALA A 21 -12.12 12.68 -2.13
C ALA A 21 -11.65 11.44 -2.91
N PHE A 22 -10.55 10.80 -2.48
CA PHE A 22 -10.07 9.56 -3.09
C PHE A 22 -11.10 8.42 -2.93
N VAL A 23 -11.64 8.22 -1.73
CA VAL A 23 -12.67 7.20 -1.47
C VAL A 23 -13.92 7.49 -2.31
N ALA A 24 -14.43 8.72 -2.27
CA ALA A 24 -15.58 9.12 -3.07
C ALA A 24 -15.33 8.92 -4.57
N TYR A 25 -14.17 9.34 -5.08
CA TYR A 25 -13.77 9.14 -6.47
C TYR A 25 -13.81 7.66 -6.86
N ASN A 26 -13.19 6.79 -6.05
CA ASN A 26 -13.16 5.35 -6.30
C ASN A 26 -14.56 4.74 -6.30
N THR A 27 -15.41 5.15 -5.36
CA THR A 27 -16.78 4.65 -5.23
C THR A 27 -17.70 5.15 -6.35
N PHE A 28 -17.41 6.32 -6.94
CA PHE A 28 -18.21 6.90 -8.01
C PHE A 28 -17.84 6.42 -9.42
N LEU A 29 -16.69 5.77 -9.59
CA LEU A 29 -16.34 5.16 -10.88
C LEU A 29 -17.45 4.21 -11.36
N PRO A 30 -17.79 4.17 -12.67
CA PRO A 30 -17.21 4.92 -13.79
C PRO A 30 -17.92 6.26 -14.10
N PHE A 31 -18.47 6.98 -13.11
CA PHE A 31 -19.13 8.29 -13.26
C PHE A 31 -20.23 8.35 -14.34
N ARG A 32 -21.03 7.29 -14.45
CA ARG A 32 -22.12 7.20 -15.43
C ARG A 32 -23.43 7.67 -14.82
N PHE A 33 -23.63 8.98 -14.79
CA PHE A 33 -24.84 9.58 -14.22
C PHE A 33 -26.10 9.32 -15.06
N TYR A 34 -27.23 9.14 -14.40
CA TYR A 34 -28.54 9.16 -15.05
C TYR A 34 -28.92 10.60 -15.41
N THR A 35 -29.33 10.81 -16.65
CA THR A 35 -29.83 12.10 -17.14
C THR A 35 -31.35 12.22 -17.04
N ALA A 36 -32.06 11.10 -16.83
CA ALA A 36 -33.53 11.05 -16.80
C ALA A 36 -34.06 10.80 -15.38
N TRP A 37 -34.99 11.63 -14.93
CA TRP A 37 -35.62 11.54 -13.60
C TRP A 37 -36.31 10.21 -13.35
N SER A 38 -36.94 9.61 -14.37
CA SER A 38 -37.60 8.30 -14.25
C SER A 38 -36.64 7.18 -13.81
N LYS A 39 -35.38 7.24 -14.24
CA LYS A 39 -34.35 6.26 -13.84
C LYS A 39 -33.86 6.49 -12.42
N ILE A 40 -33.71 7.74 -12.01
CA ILE A 40 -33.39 8.12 -10.62
C ILE A 40 -34.51 7.65 -9.68
N ARG A 41 -35.78 7.88 -10.04
CA ARG A 41 -36.93 7.39 -9.25
C ARG A 41 -36.94 5.88 -9.12
N ARG A 42 -36.54 5.14 -10.16
CA ARG A 42 -36.41 3.68 -10.10
C ARG A 42 -35.31 3.26 -9.11
N GLN A 43 -34.14 3.90 -9.17
CA GLN A 43 -33.04 3.64 -8.23
C GLN A 43 -33.44 3.87 -6.77
N ILE A 44 -34.23 4.90 -6.48
CA ILE A 44 -34.77 5.13 -5.14
C ILE A 44 -35.60 3.93 -4.65
N GLY A 45 -36.35 3.28 -5.55
CA GLY A 45 -37.10 2.05 -5.25
C GLY A 45 -36.23 0.79 -5.16
N GLU A 46 -34.99 0.84 -5.66
CA GLU A 46 -34.00 -0.24 -5.62
C GLU A 46 -33.04 -0.11 -4.43
N ILE A 47 -33.22 0.90 -3.55
CA ILE A 47 -32.42 1.04 -2.32
C ILE A 47 -32.58 -0.22 -1.47
N GLU A 48 -31.47 -0.78 -1.01
CA GLU A 48 -31.46 -2.00 -0.20
C GLU A 48 -31.55 -1.65 1.29
N PRO A 49 -32.71 -1.86 1.94
CA PRO A 49 -32.91 -1.40 3.30
C PRO A 49 -32.52 -2.46 4.34
N ILE A 50 -32.33 -3.72 3.92
CA ILE A 50 -32.04 -4.85 4.80
C ILE A 50 -30.52 -5.01 4.87
N PRO A 51 -29.90 -4.81 6.05
CA PRO A 51 -28.46 -5.06 6.21
C PRO A 51 -28.09 -6.50 5.82
N PHE A 52 -26.91 -6.65 5.21
CA PHE A 52 -26.31 -7.94 4.84
C PHE A 52 -27.04 -8.71 3.73
N ARG A 53 -27.95 -8.07 2.99
CA ARG A 53 -28.69 -8.69 1.90
C ARG A 53 -28.61 -7.84 0.62
N HIS A 54 -28.14 -8.45 -0.46
CA HIS A 54 -28.15 -7.87 -1.81
C HIS A 54 -29.22 -8.58 -2.66
N GLY A 55 -30.35 -7.93 -2.92
CA GLY A 55 -31.54 -8.55 -3.51
C GLY A 55 -32.02 -9.81 -2.75
N HIS A 56 -31.79 -11.00 -3.31
CA HIS A 56 -32.15 -12.30 -2.70
C HIS A 56 -30.96 -13.05 -2.09
N GLN A 57 -29.74 -12.51 -2.20
CA GLN A 57 -28.51 -13.17 -1.75
C GLN A 57 -27.94 -12.46 -0.52
N TRP A 58 -27.15 -13.18 0.26
CA TRP A 58 -26.36 -12.60 1.35
C TRP A 58 -25.19 -11.81 0.78
N VAL A 59 -24.86 -10.69 1.41
CA VAL A 59 -23.70 -9.89 1.00
C VAL A 59 -22.42 -10.70 1.15
N SER A 60 -21.56 -10.61 0.14
CA SER A 60 -20.28 -11.32 0.16
C SER A 60 -19.35 -10.75 1.23
N LEU A 61 -18.49 -11.59 1.83
CA LEU A 61 -17.53 -11.08 2.81
C LEU A 61 -16.52 -10.10 2.18
N THR A 62 -16.21 -10.28 0.90
CA THR A 62 -15.36 -9.34 0.16
C THR A 62 -15.93 -7.92 0.19
N ASP A 63 -17.25 -7.80 0.04
CA ASP A 63 -17.95 -6.51 0.09
C ASP A 63 -17.96 -5.92 1.51
N ILE A 64 -18.26 -6.77 2.51
CA ILE A 64 -18.18 -6.42 3.95
C ILE A 64 -16.79 -5.88 4.31
N LEU A 65 -15.74 -6.66 4.03
CA LEU A 65 -14.37 -6.31 4.36
C LEU A 65 -13.87 -5.16 3.50
N GLY A 66 -14.25 -5.10 2.23
CA GLY A 66 -13.88 -4.01 1.33
C GLY A 66 -14.32 -2.65 1.86
N ASN A 67 -15.60 -2.54 2.24
CA ASN A 67 -16.17 -1.33 2.83
C ASN A 67 -15.52 -0.96 4.17
N ILE A 68 -15.32 -1.94 5.07
CA ILE A 68 -14.63 -1.71 6.35
C ILE A 68 -13.19 -1.22 6.11
N LEU A 69 -12.40 -1.93 5.30
CA LEU A 69 -11.00 -1.63 5.03
C LEU A 69 -10.82 -0.28 4.34
N LEU A 70 -11.73 0.09 3.43
CA LEU A 70 -11.72 1.37 2.73
C LEU A 70 -11.90 2.56 3.68
N PHE A 71 -12.71 2.40 4.73
CA PHE A 71 -12.99 3.46 5.70
C PHE A 71 -12.07 3.48 6.94
N ILE A 72 -11.25 2.44 7.16
CA ILE A 72 -10.23 2.46 8.24
C ILE A 72 -9.27 3.66 8.11
N PRO A 73 -8.65 3.95 6.94
CA PRO A 73 -7.81 5.13 6.77
C PRO A 73 -8.56 6.46 7.03
N ILE A 74 -9.84 6.54 6.64
CA ILE A 74 -10.70 7.70 6.88
C ILE A 74 -10.90 7.91 8.39
N GLY A 75 -11.28 6.85 9.11
CA GLY A 75 -11.47 6.88 10.56
C GLY A 75 -10.21 7.31 11.32
N ALA A 76 -9.06 6.78 10.92
CA ALA A 76 -7.77 7.14 11.51
C ALA A 76 -7.39 8.62 11.25
N ALA A 77 -7.59 9.10 10.02
CA ALA A 77 -7.32 10.49 9.64
C ALA A 77 -8.29 11.47 10.33
N ALA A 78 -9.58 11.11 10.41
CA ALA A 78 -10.60 11.87 11.12
C ALA A 78 -10.26 11.98 12.60
N TRP A 79 -9.83 10.87 13.22
CA TRP A 79 -9.41 10.87 14.62
C TRP A 79 -8.24 11.82 14.85
N TYR A 80 -7.22 11.77 13.98
CA TYR A 80 -6.06 12.66 14.07
C TYR A 80 -6.42 14.15 13.89
N PHE A 81 -7.41 14.45 13.05
CA PHE A 81 -7.96 15.79 12.88
C PHE A 81 -8.72 16.26 14.12
N PHE A 82 -9.66 15.47 14.64
CA PHE A 82 -10.54 15.85 15.75
C PHE A 82 -9.85 15.81 17.12
N TYR A 83 -8.86 14.94 17.33
CA TYR A 83 -8.08 14.87 18.57
C TYR A 83 -7.44 16.22 18.93
N GLY A 84 -7.04 17.00 17.92
CA GLY A 84 -6.40 18.30 18.11
C GLY A 84 -7.30 19.40 18.69
N LYS A 85 -8.59 19.14 18.94
CA LYS A 85 -9.58 20.19 19.19
C LYS A 85 -9.96 20.40 20.66
N LYS A 86 -9.54 19.56 21.62
CA LYS A 86 -9.68 19.76 23.10
C LYS A 86 -9.19 18.59 23.99
N GLY A 87 -8.39 17.64 23.49
CA GLY A 87 -7.65 16.69 24.34
C GLY A 87 -8.35 15.38 24.74
N GLU A 88 -9.64 15.21 24.47
CA GLU A 88 -10.34 13.97 24.82
C GLU A 88 -10.33 12.94 23.67
N LYS A 89 -9.48 11.92 23.83
CA LYS A 89 -9.28 10.83 22.85
C LYS A 89 -10.59 10.09 22.53
N SER A 90 -11.46 9.91 23.53
CA SER A 90 -12.77 9.27 23.40
C SER A 90 -13.72 10.08 22.52
N LYS A 91 -13.84 11.39 22.75
CA LYS A 91 -14.64 12.29 21.90
C LYS A 91 -14.16 12.27 20.45
N ALA A 92 -12.84 12.22 20.22
CA ALA A 92 -12.30 12.12 18.86
C ALA A 92 -12.72 10.83 18.14
N VAL A 93 -12.87 9.70 18.84
CA VAL A 93 -13.40 8.45 18.25
C VAL A 93 -14.86 8.65 17.84
N VAL A 94 -15.70 9.24 18.70
CA VAL A 94 -17.11 9.53 18.39
C VAL A 94 -17.23 10.48 17.18
N TRP A 95 -16.44 11.55 17.12
CA TRP A 95 -16.42 12.45 15.96
C TRP A 95 -15.96 11.77 14.68
N SER A 96 -15.04 10.80 14.78
CA SER A 96 -14.56 10.04 13.62
C SER A 96 -15.61 9.08 13.09
N LEU A 97 -16.34 8.40 13.99
CA LEU A 97 -17.51 7.60 13.62
C LEU A 97 -18.57 8.48 12.94
N GLY A 98 -18.91 9.63 13.54
CA GLY A 98 -19.88 10.56 12.96
C GLY A 98 -19.46 11.08 11.58
N TYR A 99 -18.17 11.37 11.39
CA TYR A 99 -17.62 11.78 10.10
C TYR A 99 -17.70 10.65 9.06
N GLY A 100 -17.28 9.43 9.41
CA GLY A 100 -17.36 8.27 8.52
C GLY A 100 -18.80 7.93 8.13
N PHE A 101 -19.73 7.98 9.08
CA PHE A 101 -21.16 7.80 8.83
C PHE A 101 -21.72 8.86 7.87
N ALA A 102 -21.43 10.15 8.13
CA ALA A 102 -21.88 11.24 7.26
C ALA A 102 -21.28 11.15 5.85
N LEU A 103 -19.99 10.80 5.73
CA LEU A 103 -19.33 10.58 4.44
C LEU A 103 -19.96 9.40 3.69
N SER A 104 -20.26 8.30 4.39
CA SER A 104 -20.90 7.14 3.78
C SER A 104 -22.30 7.47 3.27
N ILE A 105 -23.12 8.14 4.07
CA ILE A 105 -24.43 8.64 3.62
C ILE A 105 -24.31 9.54 2.39
N PHE A 106 -23.34 10.46 2.39
CA PHE A 106 -23.10 11.32 1.23
C PHE A 106 -22.77 10.51 -0.03
N ILE A 107 -21.92 9.49 0.09
CA ILE A 107 -21.56 8.59 -1.00
C ILE A 107 -22.79 7.81 -1.50
N GLU A 108 -23.53 7.18 -0.59
CA GLU A 108 -24.74 6.41 -0.88
C GLU A 108 -25.83 7.24 -1.57
N ILE A 109 -26.07 8.47 -1.09
CA ILE A 109 -27.03 9.39 -1.74
C ILE A 109 -26.55 9.77 -3.15
N THR A 110 -25.25 9.98 -3.33
CA THR A 110 -24.68 10.32 -4.64
C THR A 110 -24.81 9.15 -5.62
N GLN A 111 -24.72 7.90 -5.13
CA GLN A 111 -24.86 6.70 -5.95
C GLN A 111 -26.26 6.50 -6.55
N ILE A 112 -27.32 7.07 -5.96
CA ILE A 112 -28.68 7.06 -6.54
C ILE A 112 -28.68 7.67 -7.96
N PHE A 113 -27.76 8.59 -8.22
CA PHE A 113 -27.62 9.25 -9.52
C PHE A 113 -26.75 8.47 -10.50
N LEU A 114 -26.12 7.35 -10.10
CA LEU A 114 -25.16 6.58 -10.90
C LEU A 114 -25.77 5.28 -11.44
N ARG A 115 -25.47 4.97 -12.71
CA ARG A 115 -26.08 3.85 -13.43
C ARG A 115 -25.76 2.46 -12.89
N TYR A 116 -24.53 2.24 -12.44
CA TYR A 116 -24.00 0.92 -12.10
C TYR A 116 -23.72 0.77 -10.60
N ARG A 117 -24.39 1.58 -9.78
CA ARG A 117 -24.27 1.55 -8.33
C ARG A 117 -25.64 1.31 -7.72
N VAL A 118 -25.65 0.62 -6.60
CA VAL A 118 -26.86 0.31 -5.82
C VAL A 118 -26.61 0.88 -4.43
N THR A 119 -27.51 1.75 -4.00
CA THR A 119 -27.45 2.35 -2.67
C THR A 119 -27.90 1.33 -1.62
N SER A 120 -27.11 1.15 -0.57
CA SER A 120 -27.38 0.14 0.47
C SER A 120 -27.14 0.64 1.88
N ILE A 121 -28.05 0.28 2.80
CA ILE A 121 -27.84 0.50 4.25
C ILE A 121 -26.66 -0.33 4.75
N HIS A 122 -26.38 -1.47 4.11
CA HIS A 122 -25.24 -2.31 4.44
C HIS A 122 -23.92 -1.53 4.35
N ASP A 123 -23.72 -0.79 3.27
CA ASP A 123 -22.50 -0.03 3.00
C ASP A 123 -22.32 1.09 4.02
N VAL A 124 -23.41 1.78 4.40
CA VAL A 124 -23.39 2.76 5.50
C VAL A 124 -22.88 2.14 6.80
N LEU A 125 -23.37 0.95 7.17
CA LEU A 125 -22.96 0.26 8.39
C LEU A 125 -21.51 -0.19 8.32
N MET A 126 -21.07 -0.81 7.23
CA MET A 126 -19.71 -1.34 7.08
C MET A 126 -18.67 -0.23 7.00
N ASN A 127 -18.96 0.84 6.25
CA ASN A 127 -18.12 2.04 6.19
C ASN A 127 -18.01 2.72 7.55
N SER A 128 -19.12 2.82 8.30
CA SER A 128 -19.12 3.39 9.66
C SER A 128 -18.32 2.53 10.65
N LEU A 129 -18.42 1.20 10.55
CA LEU A 129 -17.61 0.28 11.33
C LEU A 129 -16.13 0.41 10.99
N GLY A 130 -15.78 0.53 9.71
CA GLY A 130 -14.43 0.83 9.24
C GLY A 130 -13.87 2.12 9.85
N ALA A 131 -14.66 3.20 9.82
CA ALA A 131 -14.28 4.47 10.43
C ALA A 131 -14.07 4.37 11.95
N LEU A 132 -14.93 3.60 12.64
CA LEU A 132 -14.79 3.34 14.07
C LEU A 132 -13.50 2.57 14.38
N LEU A 133 -13.25 1.46 13.68
CA LEU A 133 -12.05 0.65 13.84
C LEU A 133 -10.79 1.46 13.54
N GLY A 134 -10.78 2.23 12.46
CA GLY A 134 -9.67 3.12 12.12
C GLY A 134 -9.38 4.16 13.21
N ALA A 135 -10.42 4.75 13.79
CA ALA A 135 -10.29 5.68 14.90
C ALA A 135 -9.74 5.00 16.17
N PHE A 136 -10.20 3.79 16.49
CA PHE A 136 -9.68 3.01 17.61
C PHE A 136 -8.21 2.62 17.41
N ILE A 137 -7.84 2.15 16.22
CA ILE A 137 -6.45 1.82 15.87
C ILE A 137 -5.57 3.06 16.03
N ALA A 138 -5.98 4.20 15.48
CA ALA A 138 -5.23 5.45 15.61
C ALA A 138 -5.10 5.91 17.07
N ALA A 139 -6.20 5.84 17.83
CA ALA A 139 -6.20 6.17 19.25
C ALA A 139 -5.29 5.24 20.05
N HIS A 140 -5.37 3.93 19.83
CA HIS A 140 -4.56 2.92 20.50
C HIS A 140 -3.08 3.08 20.17
N LEU A 141 -2.72 3.19 18.89
CA LEU A 141 -1.35 3.46 18.46
C LEU A 141 -0.81 4.75 19.10
N TYR A 142 -1.62 5.81 19.14
CA TYR A 142 -1.24 7.05 19.80
C TYR A 142 -1.16 6.92 21.33
N ILE A 143 -1.96 6.08 21.99
CA ILE A 143 -1.88 5.84 23.44
C ILE A 143 -0.63 5.04 23.77
N CYS A 144 -0.43 3.90 23.11
CA CYS A 144 0.63 2.96 23.42
C CYS A 144 2.01 3.47 22.99
N HIS A 145 2.08 4.18 21.87
CA HIS A 145 3.34 4.62 21.29
C HIS A 145 3.51 6.14 21.36
N GLY A 146 2.43 6.92 21.47
CA GLY A 146 2.51 8.37 21.49
C GLY A 146 3.06 8.97 20.20
N ARG A 147 3.18 10.31 20.18
CA ARG A 147 3.96 11.01 19.15
C ARG A 147 5.43 10.58 19.16
N ARG A 148 5.93 10.13 20.32
CA ARG A 148 7.31 9.66 20.51
C ARG A 148 7.60 8.35 19.78
N GLY A 149 6.66 7.41 19.76
CA GLY A 149 6.81 6.11 19.10
C GLY A 149 6.67 6.21 17.59
N TRP A 150 5.76 7.05 17.08
CA TRP A 150 5.77 7.41 15.64
C TRP A 150 7.07 8.14 15.26
N ALA A 151 7.51 9.11 16.07
CA ALA A 151 8.78 9.78 15.84
C ALA A 151 9.97 8.81 15.91
N TYR A 152 9.93 7.83 16.81
CA TYR A 152 10.93 6.77 16.92
C TYR A 152 10.91 5.86 15.69
N PHE A 153 9.73 5.39 15.26
CA PHE A 153 9.56 4.58 14.05
C PHE A 153 10.07 5.30 12.82
N VAL A 154 9.63 6.54 12.61
CA VAL A 154 10.08 7.40 11.51
C VAL A 154 11.58 7.67 11.60
N ALA A 155 12.12 7.99 12.79
CA ALA A 155 13.57 8.15 12.98
C ALA A 155 14.35 6.85 12.73
N HIS A 156 13.75 5.70 13.03
CA HIS A 156 14.34 4.39 12.77
C HIS A 156 14.38 4.10 11.26
N LEU A 157 13.28 4.35 10.54
CA LEU A 157 13.24 4.22 9.08
C LEU A 157 14.24 5.15 8.39
N LYS A 158 14.41 6.36 8.92
CA LYS A 158 15.42 7.33 8.44
C LYS A 158 16.85 6.85 8.64
N LYS A 159 17.10 6.28 9.82
CA LYS A 159 18.42 5.78 10.21
C LYS A 159 18.80 4.50 9.46
N TYR A 160 17.82 3.67 9.13
CA TYR A 160 18.01 2.35 8.50
C TYR A 160 17.17 2.26 7.22
N PRO A 161 17.66 2.81 6.09
CA PRO A 161 16.93 2.73 4.81
C PRO A 161 16.68 1.30 4.34
N GLU A 162 17.49 0.34 4.77
CA GLU A 162 17.27 -1.10 4.60
C GLU A 162 15.95 -1.56 5.23
N ALA A 163 15.60 -1.05 6.41
CA ALA A 163 14.36 -1.38 7.09
C ALA A 163 13.13 -0.85 6.33
N LEU A 164 13.27 0.31 5.69
CA LEU A 164 12.24 0.88 4.83
C LEU A 164 12.08 0.06 3.54
N ALA A 165 13.17 -0.33 2.88
CA ALA A 165 13.11 -1.25 1.74
C ALA A 165 12.43 -2.57 2.11
N GLY A 166 12.73 -3.11 3.30
CA GLY A 166 12.06 -4.29 3.84
C GLY A 166 10.57 -4.08 4.09
N LEU A 167 10.18 -2.93 4.62
CA LEU A 167 8.77 -2.59 4.80
C LEU A 167 8.04 -2.48 3.46
N LEU A 168 8.63 -1.81 2.47
CA LEU A 168 8.04 -1.69 1.13
C LEU A 168 7.89 -3.07 0.46
N LEU A 169 8.91 -3.93 0.57
CA LEU A 169 8.84 -5.31 0.09
C LEU A 169 7.76 -6.12 0.80
N LEU A 170 7.65 -5.97 2.13
CA LEU A 170 6.63 -6.66 2.90
C LEU A 170 5.23 -6.24 2.47
N LEU A 171 5.00 -4.93 2.32
CA LEU A 171 3.74 -4.38 1.83
C LEU A 171 3.44 -4.88 0.41
N TYR A 172 4.45 -4.94 -0.45
CA TYR A 172 4.31 -5.48 -1.80
C TYR A 172 3.85 -6.94 -1.76
N ILE A 173 4.56 -7.82 -1.03
CA ILE A 173 4.21 -9.24 -0.95
C ILE A 173 2.80 -9.43 -0.42
N LEU A 174 2.46 -8.73 0.68
CA LEU A 174 1.13 -8.81 1.27
C LEU A 174 0.04 -8.38 0.30
N PHE A 175 0.25 -7.26 -0.40
CA PHE A 175 -0.73 -6.78 -1.36
C PHE A 175 -0.86 -7.75 -2.56
N TYR A 176 0.26 -8.27 -3.08
CA TYR A 176 0.25 -9.24 -4.17
C TYR A 176 -0.49 -10.53 -3.81
N GLN A 177 -0.25 -11.07 -2.61
CA GLN A 177 -0.84 -12.32 -2.16
C GLN A 177 -2.35 -12.17 -1.89
N LEU A 178 -2.78 -11.03 -1.34
CA LEU A 178 -4.19 -10.83 -1.00
C LEU A 178 -5.07 -10.47 -2.20
N LEU A 179 -4.51 -10.15 -3.37
CA LEU A 179 -5.27 -9.94 -4.61
C LEU A 179 -5.88 -11.25 -5.14
N PRO A 180 -7.09 -11.22 -5.74
CA PRO A 180 -7.94 -10.07 -6.01
C PRO A 180 -8.88 -9.67 -4.86
N PHE A 181 -8.56 -10.06 -3.61
CA PHE A 181 -9.38 -9.85 -2.41
C PHE A 181 -10.75 -10.55 -2.44
N ASP A 182 -10.89 -11.62 -3.23
CA ASP A 182 -12.16 -12.32 -3.44
C ASP A 182 -12.43 -13.42 -2.40
N PHE A 183 -12.48 -13.01 -1.14
CA PHE A 183 -12.71 -13.90 -0.01
C PHE A 183 -14.12 -14.53 -0.06
N SER A 184 -14.17 -15.87 0.05
CA SER A 184 -15.35 -16.72 0.11
C SER A 184 -15.23 -17.74 1.25
N PHE A 185 -16.24 -17.77 2.12
CA PHE A 185 -16.30 -18.63 3.31
C PHE A 185 -17.28 -19.81 3.10
N ASN A 186 -17.37 -20.31 1.88
CA ASN A 186 -18.18 -21.48 1.57
C ASN A 186 -17.45 -22.76 2.00
N ALA A 187 -18.02 -23.49 2.97
CA ALA A 187 -17.48 -24.75 3.47
C ALA A 187 -17.27 -25.79 2.34
N HIS A 188 -18.13 -25.80 1.32
CA HIS A 188 -17.98 -26.68 0.17
C HIS A 188 -16.78 -26.29 -0.70
N SER A 189 -16.60 -25.00 -0.99
CA SER A 189 -15.43 -24.50 -1.73
C SER A 189 -14.14 -24.74 -0.97
N PHE A 190 -14.15 -24.57 0.35
CA PHE A 190 -13.03 -24.87 1.23
C PHE A 190 -12.67 -26.37 1.19
N ALA A 191 -13.67 -27.26 1.34
CA ALA A 191 -13.48 -28.70 1.29
C ALA A 191 -12.98 -29.17 -0.09
N MET A 192 -13.53 -28.64 -1.18
CA MET A 192 -13.08 -28.98 -2.53
C MET A 192 -11.64 -28.53 -2.79
N LYS A 193 -11.21 -27.40 -2.23
CA LYS A 193 -9.84 -26.88 -2.36
C LYS A 193 -8.83 -27.62 -1.48
N SER A 194 -9.23 -28.07 -0.30
CA SER A 194 -8.37 -28.86 0.58
C SER A 194 -8.22 -30.30 0.11
N LEU A 195 -9.22 -30.85 -0.59
CA LEU A 195 -9.24 -32.24 -1.06
C LEU A 195 -8.76 -32.44 -2.50
N ASN A 196 -8.60 -31.37 -3.30
CA ASN A 196 -8.22 -31.47 -4.71
C ASN A 196 -6.84 -30.86 -5.01
N PRO A 197 -5.74 -31.61 -4.80
CA PRO A 197 -4.38 -31.19 -5.10
C PRO A 197 -4.04 -31.25 -6.60
N TYR A 198 -5.00 -31.04 -7.51
CA TYR A 198 -4.74 -31.11 -8.97
C TYR A 198 -4.40 -29.77 -9.64
N SER A 199 -4.33 -28.65 -8.90
CA SER A 199 -3.79 -27.37 -9.42
C SER A 199 -2.26 -27.32 -9.51
N TRP A 200 -1.56 -28.41 -9.20
CA TRP A 200 -0.11 -28.46 -8.99
C TRP A 200 0.71 -28.39 -10.29
N LEU A 201 0.06 -28.30 -11.46
CA LEU A 201 0.67 -28.55 -12.78
C LEU A 201 0.53 -27.44 -13.85
N SER A 202 0.01 -26.24 -13.57
CA SER A 202 0.03 -25.14 -14.57
C SER A 202 1.39 -24.41 -14.60
N GLY A 203 2.07 -24.37 -15.76
CA GLY A 203 3.51 -24.04 -15.84
C GLY A 203 3.89 -22.55 -15.93
N ARG A 204 3.08 -21.68 -16.56
CA ARG A 204 3.49 -20.28 -16.83
C ARG A 204 3.36 -19.33 -15.63
N GLN A 205 2.25 -19.43 -14.87
CA GLN A 205 2.05 -18.61 -13.66
C GLN A 205 3.09 -18.92 -12.57
N ARG A 206 3.57 -20.18 -12.49
CA ARG A 206 4.60 -20.58 -11.51
C ARG A 206 5.93 -19.87 -11.70
N LEU A 207 6.38 -19.62 -12.92
CA LEU A 207 7.65 -18.92 -13.16
C LEU A 207 7.55 -17.46 -12.71
N GLU A 208 6.44 -16.80 -13.01
CA GLU A 208 6.19 -15.43 -12.58
C GLU A 208 6.20 -15.30 -11.06
N ASP A 209 5.40 -16.12 -10.38
CA ASP A 209 5.34 -16.15 -8.93
C ASP A 209 6.70 -16.51 -8.33
N PHE A 210 7.40 -17.51 -8.87
CA PHE A 210 8.68 -17.96 -8.34
C PHE A 210 9.75 -16.87 -8.40
N PHE A 211 9.89 -16.19 -9.54
CA PHE A 211 10.90 -15.15 -9.67
C PHE A 211 10.51 -13.89 -8.91
N MET A 212 9.24 -13.45 -8.99
CA MET A 212 8.81 -12.23 -8.34
C MET A 212 8.76 -12.40 -6.81
N LEU A 213 8.02 -13.38 -6.30
CA LEU A 213 7.94 -13.62 -4.85
C LEU A 213 9.26 -14.15 -4.28
N GLY A 214 9.97 -15.01 -5.02
CA GLY A 214 11.26 -15.55 -4.57
C GLY A 214 12.33 -14.48 -4.42
N SER A 215 12.46 -13.55 -5.39
CA SER A 215 13.41 -12.43 -5.28
C SER A 215 13.07 -11.48 -4.11
N MET A 216 11.79 -11.26 -3.83
CA MET A 216 11.34 -10.45 -2.69
C MET A 216 11.57 -11.16 -1.36
N ALA A 217 11.26 -12.45 -1.27
CA ALA A 217 11.52 -13.25 -0.09
C ALA A 217 13.02 -13.36 0.20
N LEU A 218 13.86 -13.51 -0.84
CA LEU A 218 15.31 -13.43 -0.72
C LEU A 218 15.76 -12.10 -0.14
N ALA A 219 15.25 -10.98 -0.68
CA ALA A 219 15.56 -9.64 -0.18
C ALA A 219 15.14 -9.47 1.30
N LEU A 220 13.94 -9.92 1.68
CA LEU A 220 13.48 -9.94 3.08
C LEU A 220 14.34 -10.84 3.97
N GLY A 221 14.79 -11.98 3.44
CA GLY A 221 15.73 -12.89 4.09
C GLY A 221 17.03 -12.18 4.44
N ILE A 222 17.66 -11.54 3.46
CA ILE A 222 18.89 -10.74 3.61
C ILE A 222 18.69 -9.65 4.66
N LEU A 223 17.56 -8.93 4.59
CA LEU A 223 17.20 -7.88 5.53
C LEU A 223 17.03 -8.40 6.96
N SER A 224 16.38 -9.57 7.13
CA SER A 224 16.23 -10.22 8.43
C SER A 224 17.56 -10.71 9.02
N GLY A 225 18.55 -10.96 8.15
CA GLY A 225 19.87 -11.44 8.53
C GLY A 225 20.73 -10.35 9.19
N TYR A 226 20.47 -9.07 8.93
CA TYR A 226 21.22 -7.98 9.56
C TYR A 226 21.15 -8.10 11.09
N PRO A 227 22.29 -7.97 11.79
CA PRO A 227 22.29 -8.06 13.23
C PRO A 227 21.44 -6.92 13.81
N LEU A 228 20.21 -7.25 14.24
CA LEU A 228 19.38 -6.35 15.01
C LEU A 228 20.12 -5.98 16.30
N LYS A 229 20.35 -4.69 16.55
CA LYS A 229 20.82 -4.24 17.87
C LYS A 229 19.74 -4.59 18.90
N GLY A 230 19.96 -5.62 19.73
CA GLY A 230 18.98 -6.09 20.70
C GLY A 230 19.25 -7.50 21.24
N SER A 231 18.29 -8.04 21.97
CA SER A 231 18.38 -9.37 22.58
C SER A 231 18.38 -10.49 21.55
N ARG A 232 19.03 -11.62 21.88
CA ARG A 232 19.02 -12.88 21.10
C ARG A 232 17.60 -13.30 20.68
N LEU A 233 16.60 -12.98 21.51
CA LEU A 233 15.19 -13.22 21.25
C LEU A 233 14.68 -12.50 19.99
N ARG A 234 15.09 -11.26 19.71
CA ARG A 234 14.67 -10.52 18.50
C ARG A 234 15.23 -11.13 17.23
N HIS A 235 16.46 -11.65 17.27
CA HIS A 235 17.05 -12.35 16.14
C HIS A 235 16.32 -13.64 15.77
N ILE A 236 15.62 -14.27 16.73
CA ILE A 236 14.81 -15.46 16.53
C ILE A 236 13.38 -15.08 16.14
N LEU A 237 12.75 -14.14 16.86
CA LEU A 237 11.36 -13.77 16.63
C LEU A 237 11.10 -13.16 15.25
N THR A 238 11.95 -12.24 14.77
CA THR A 238 11.73 -11.56 13.49
C THR A 238 11.61 -12.52 12.30
N PRO A 239 12.55 -13.46 12.04
CA PRO A 239 12.40 -14.41 10.96
C PRO A 239 11.23 -15.37 11.16
N THR A 240 10.96 -15.80 12.40
CA THR A 240 9.81 -16.67 12.70
C THR A 240 8.49 -15.97 12.37
N LEU A 241 8.35 -14.69 12.71
CA LEU A 241 7.17 -13.89 12.38
C LEU A 241 7.01 -13.70 10.87
N LEU A 242 8.09 -13.47 10.13
CA LEU A 242 8.04 -13.34 8.67
C LEU A 242 7.65 -14.66 7.98
N LEU A 243 8.21 -15.79 8.43
CA LEU A 243 7.82 -17.11 7.94
C LEU A 243 6.38 -17.47 8.30
N ALA A 244 5.96 -17.17 9.53
CA ALA A 244 4.58 -17.34 9.98
C ALA A 244 3.60 -16.49 9.15
N LEU A 245 4.01 -15.28 8.76
CA LEU A 245 3.23 -14.41 7.89
C LEU A 245 3.10 -15.01 6.48
N PHE A 246 4.16 -15.56 5.90
CA PHE A 246 4.08 -16.28 4.61
C PHE A 246 3.18 -17.52 4.70
N ALA A 247 3.25 -18.28 5.79
CA ALA A 247 2.38 -19.42 6.00
C ALA A 247 0.91 -19.00 6.17
N THR A 248 0.67 -17.90 6.88
CA THR A 248 -0.69 -17.38 7.14
C THR A 248 -1.31 -16.83 5.86
N THR A 249 -0.54 -16.12 5.04
CA THR A 249 -1.02 -15.60 3.75
C THR A 249 -1.35 -16.73 2.76
N GLU A 250 -0.54 -17.78 2.70
CA GLU A 250 -0.89 -18.97 1.91
C GLU A 250 -2.12 -19.71 2.48
N ALA A 251 -2.27 -19.78 3.81
CA ALA A 251 -3.47 -20.34 4.43
C ALA A 251 -4.73 -19.50 4.11
N ILE A 252 -4.59 -18.18 4.04
CA ILE A 252 -5.67 -17.26 3.65
C ILE A 252 -6.13 -17.51 2.21
N HIS A 253 -5.28 -18.01 1.31
CA HIS A 253 -5.71 -18.38 -0.05
C HIS A 253 -6.78 -19.49 -0.08
N LEU A 254 -6.89 -20.32 0.96
CA LEU A 254 -8.00 -21.28 1.09
C LEU A 254 -9.35 -20.59 1.22
N LEU A 255 -9.36 -19.35 1.71
CA LEU A 255 -10.53 -18.51 1.89
C LEU A 255 -10.80 -17.63 0.66
N MET A 256 -10.01 -17.70 -0.41
CA MET A 256 -10.17 -16.85 -1.60
C MET A 256 -10.70 -17.67 -2.77
N PHE A 257 -11.67 -17.17 -3.53
CA PHE A 257 -12.31 -17.92 -4.62
C PHE A 257 -11.35 -18.20 -5.79
N SER A 258 -10.54 -17.22 -6.19
CA SER A 258 -9.62 -17.29 -7.34
C SER A 258 -8.23 -17.86 -6.99
N ARG A 259 -7.97 -18.16 -5.72
CA ARG A 259 -6.70 -18.74 -5.26
C ARG A 259 -6.87 -20.16 -4.77
N ALA A 260 -5.78 -20.90 -4.77
CA ALA A 260 -5.67 -22.22 -4.16
C ALA A 260 -4.41 -22.23 -3.27
N LEU A 261 -4.38 -23.14 -2.31
CA LEU A 261 -3.18 -23.39 -1.52
C LEU A 261 -2.08 -23.92 -2.45
N ASP A 262 -0.93 -23.24 -2.47
CA ASP A 262 0.22 -23.67 -3.27
C ASP A 262 1.43 -23.93 -2.37
N VAL A 263 1.67 -25.21 -2.09
CA VAL A 263 2.79 -25.67 -1.24
C VAL A 263 4.13 -25.26 -1.86
N TYR A 264 4.23 -25.21 -3.19
CA TYR A 264 5.46 -24.80 -3.86
C TYR A 264 5.80 -23.33 -3.58
N ARG A 265 4.81 -22.42 -3.54
CA ARG A 265 5.04 -21.02 -3.17
C ARG A 265 5.56 -20.90 -1.75
N LEU A 266 4.99 -21.66 -0.81
CA LEU A 266 5.44 -21.67 0.58
C LEU A 266 6.89 -22.15 0.70
N LEU A 267 7.26 -23.22 -0.02
CA LEU A 267 8.63 -23.73 -0.07
C LEU A 267 9.59 -22.76 -0.76
N ALA A 268 9.19 -22.14 -1.86
CA ALA A 268 10.00 -21.17 -2.60
C ALA A 268 10.24 -19.90 -1.78
N LEU A 269 9.20 -19.33 -1.17
CA LEU A 269 9.27 -18.18 -0.28
C LEU A 269 10.13 -18.49 0.95
N GLY A 270 9.86 -19.60 1.62
CA GLY A 270 10.61 -20.04 2.80
C GLY A 270 12.08 -20.31 2.49
N GLY A 271 12.35 -21.00 1.38
CA GLY A 271 13.70 -21.33 0.92
C GLY A 271 14.50 -20.09 0.51
N ALA A 272 13.92 -19.21 -0.31
CA ALA A 272 14.56 -17.96 -0.71
C ALA A 272 14.83 -17.05 0.50
N PHE A 273 13.86 -16.94 1.42
CA PHE A 273 14.03 -16.22 2.68
C PHE A 273 15.17 -16.80 3.52
N TRP A 274 15.21 -18.12 3.68
CA TRP A 274 16.24 -18.81 4.45
C TRP A 274 17.63 -18.63 3.83
N ALA A 275 17.74 -18.75 2.50
CA ALA A 275 18.97 -18.51 1.76
C ALA A 275 19.48 -17.06 1.95
N GLY A 276 18.59 -16.08 1.82
CA GLY A 276 18.93 -14.67 2.02
C GLY A 276 19.44 -14.39 3.43
N ARG A 277 18.81 -14.98 4.44
CA ARG A 277 19.19 -14.81 5.85
C ARG A 277 20.60 -15.33 6.16
N HIS A 278 20.96 -16.47 5.57
CA HIS A 278 22.25 -17.14 5.81
C HIS A 278 23.37 -16.62 4.90
N LEU A 279 23.08 -15.66 4.03
CA LEU A 279 24.10 -14.97 3.25
C LEU A 279 25.06 -14.22 4.19
N LYS A 280 26.33 -14.64 4.26
CA LYS A 280 27.33 -14.09 5.20
C LYS A 280 28.13 -12.92 4.64
N HIS A 281 28.33 -12.87 3.33
CA HIS A 281 29.16 -11.87 2.64
C HIS A 281 28.32 -10.98 1.72
N ASP A 282 28.74 -9.72 1.55
CA ASP A 282 28.20 -8.78 0.56
C ASP A 282 26.67 -8.58 0.57
N ARG A 283 26.03 -8.68 1.74
CA ARG A 283 24.57 -8.54 1.93
C ARG A 283 23.95 -7.33 1.24
N LYS A 284 24.63 -6.18 1.27
CA LYS A 284 24.14 -4.95 0.63
C LYS A 284 24.11 -5.07 -0.89
N ARG A 285 25.13 -5.68 -1.50
CA ARG A 285 25.15 -5.93 -2.95
C ARG A 285 24.10 -6.99 -3.31
N ALA A 286 24.04 -8.08 -2.56
CA ALA A 286 23.03 -9.12 -2.78
C ALA A 286 21.60 -8.60 -2.67
N LEU A 287 21.31 -7.73 -1.70
CA LEU A 287 20.00 -7.06 -1.58
C LEU A 287 19.70 -6.21 -2.82
N LYS A 288 20.66 -5.39 -3.26
CA LYS A 288 20.49 -4.57 -4.47
C LYS A 288 20.27 -5.44 -5.72
N SER A 289 21.00 -6.56 -5.84
CA SER A 289 20.80 -7.50 -6.95
C SER A 289 19.42 -8.16 -6.91
N ALA A 290 18.95 -8.60 -5.74
CA ALA A 290 17.63 -9.19 -5.58
C ALA A 290 16.51 -8.20 -5.96
N LEU A 291 16.63 -6.94 -5.50
CA LEU A 291 15.71 -5.87 -5.86
C LEU A 291 15.76 -5.53 -7.35
N LEU A 292 16.95 -5.47 -7.95
CA LEU A 292 17.11 -5.20 -9.38
C LEU A 292 16.49 -6.32 -10.22
N ILE A 293 16.74 -7.58 -9.88
CA ILE A 293 16.12 -8.75 -10.54
C ILE A 293 14.60 -8.63 -10.46
N ASN A 294 14.07 -8.29 -9.29
CA ASN A 294 12.63 -8.12 -9.10
C ASN A 294 12.05 -7.02 -10.01
N ILE A 295 12.67 -5.84 -10.03
CA ILE A 295 12.23 -4.71 -10.85
C ILE A 295 12.32 -5.06 -12.34
N VAL A 296 13.44 -5.60 -12.80
CA VAL A 296 13.61 -6.01 -14.21
C VAL A 296 12.54 -7.04 -14.59
N PHE A 297 12.33 -8.05 -13.74
CA PHE A 297 11.30 -9.05 -14.00
C PHE A 297 9.89 -8.44 -14.06
N ALA A 298 9.56 -7.56 -13.11
CA ALA A 298 8.25 -6.88 -13.06
C ALA A 298 7.93 -6.09 -14.33
N TYR A 299 8.91 -5.37 -14.89
CA TYR A 299 8.71 -4.53 -16.08
C TYR A 299 8.85 -5.29 -17.41
N VAL A 300 9.62 -6.38 -17.44
CA VAL A 300 9.96 -7.08 -18.70
C VAL A 300 9.11 -8.34 -18.90
N TYR A 301 8.58 -8.96 -17.84
CA TYR A 301 7.76 -10.16 -17.95
C TYR A 301 6.50 -9.91 -18.81
N PRO A 302 6.15 -10.81 -19.77
CA PRO A 302 6.63 -12.19 -19.95
C PRO A 302 7.86 -12.41 -20.85
N PHE A 303 8.69 -11.39 -21.11
CA PHE A 303 9.85 -11.47 -22.02
C PHE A 303 9.48 -11.83 -23.47
N GLU A 304 8.25 -11.53 -23.89
CA GLU A 304 7.80 -11.71 -25.27
C GLU A 304 8.04 -10.41 -26.06
N PHE A 305 9.27 -10.25 -26.54
CA PHE A 305 9.67 -9.06 -27.30
C PHE A 305 9.17 -9.11 -28.74
N VAL A 306 8.54 -8.03 -29.18
CA VAL A 306 8.03 -7.86 -30.55
C VAL A 306 8.45 -6.48 -31.05
N MET A 307 9.23 -6.48 -32.12
CA MET A 307 9.49 -5.26 -32.90
C MET A 307 8.29 -5.02 -33.81
N GLY A 308 7.31 -4.26 -33.32
CA GLY A 308 6.17 -3.78 -34.11
C GLY A 308 6.41 -2.37 -34.66
N PRO A 309 5.56 -1.90 -35.59
CA PRO A 309 5.54 -0.48 -35.95
C PRO A 309 5.24 0.36 -34.70
N PHE A 310 5.73 1.60 -34.68
CA PHE A 310 5.40 2.54 -33.60
C PHE A 310 3.88 2.71 -33.49
N PRO A 311 3.34 2.87 -32.27
CA PRO A 311 1.91 3.10 -32.07
C PRO A 311 1.41 4.31 -32.86
N GLU A 312 0.17 4.22 -33.35
CA GLU A 312 -0.49 5.38 -33.98
C GLU A 312 -0.67 6.52 -32.97
N ILE A 313 -0.80 7.77 -33.48
CA ILE A 313 -0.91 8.99 -32.64
C ILE A 313 -2.02 8.87 -31.60
N ASP A 314 -3.19 8.34 -31.97
CA ASP A 314 -4.30 8.14 -31.03
C ASP A 314 -3.92 7.20 -29.88
N GLN A 315 -3.15 6.15 -30.16
CA GLN A 315 -2.65 5.24 -29.14
C GLN A 315 -1.61 5.91 -28.24
N VAL A 316 -0.70 6.70 -28.80
CA VAL A 316 0.28 7.49 -28.03
C VAL A 316 -0.43 8.49 -27.11
N LEU A 317 -1.47 9.19 -27.59
CA LEU A 317 -2.25 10.12 -26.78
C LEU A 317 -2.93 9.40 -25.59
N LYS A 318 -3.42 8.18 -25.79
CA LYS A 318 -3.98 7.36 -24.71
C LYS A 318 -2.92 6.99 -23.67
N MET A 319 -1.73 6.57 -24.10
CA MET A 319 -0.60 6.26 -23.21
C MET A 319 -0.16 7.48 -22.37
N LEU A 320 -0.24 8.68 -22.96
CA LEU A 320 0.15 9.94 -22.31
C LEU A 320 -0.97 10.59 -21.50
N THR A 321 -2.19 10.03 -21.50
CA THR A 321 -3.32 10.56 -20.73
C THR A 321 -3.35 9.89 -19.36
N PRO A 322 -3.11 10.62 -18.25
CA PRO A 322 -3.12 10.02 -16.92
C PRO A 322 -4.45 9.34 -16.62
N PHE A 323 -4.37 8.13 -16.05
CA PHE A 323 -5.47 7.26 -15.65
C PHE A 323 -6.39 6.81 -16.79
N TYR A 324 -5.99 6.93 -18.06
CA TYR A 324 -6.86 6.57 -19.19
C TYR A 324 -7.28 5.10 -19.16
N TYR A 325 -6.30 4.19 -19.09
CA TYR A 325 -6.56 2.75 -19.05
C TYR A 325 -7.25 2.35 -17.75
N TYR A 326 -6.82 2.96 -16.64
CA TYR A 326 -7.40 2.79 -15.30
C TYR A 326 -8.89 3.15 -15.24
N TYR A 327 -9.30 4.18 -15.96
CA TYR A 327 -10.71 4.59 -16.05
C TYR A 327 -11.52 3.64 -16.94
N LYS A 328 -10.96 3.24 -18.09
CA LYS A 328 -11.68 2.47 -19.11
C LYS A 328 -11.95 1.02 -18.68
N THR A 329 -11.00 0.39 -18.00
CA THR A 329 -11.11 -0.99 -17.52
C THR A 329 -11.15 -0.98 -16.01
N THR A 330 -12.23 -0.45 -15.40
CA THR A 330 -12.33 -0.35 -13.94
C THR A 330 -12.27 -1.76 -13.32
N SER A 331 -11.11 -2.10 -12.76
CA SER A 331 -10.81 -3.44 -12.26
C SER A 331 -10.00 -3.36 -10.98
N ILE A 332 -10.16 -4.34 -10.09
CA ILE A 332 -9.33 -4.45 -8.88
C ILE A 332 -7.83 -4.52 -9.22
N TRP A 333 -7.50 -5.03 -10.42
CA TRP A 333 -6.14 -5.08 -10.94
C TRP A 333 -5.52 -3.70 -11.16
N ASN A 334 -6.33 -2.67 -11.40
CA ASN A 334 -5.83 -1.31 -11.50
C ASN A 334 -5.26 -0.81 -10.14
N LEU A 335 -5.89 -1.18 -9.02
CA LEU A 335 -5.33 -0.84 -7.71
C LEU A 335 -3.98 -1.53 -7.48
N TRP A 336 -3.85 -2.76 -8.01
CA TRP A 336 -2.57 -3.46 -8.02
C TRP A 336 -1.54 -2.72 -8.84
N ASP A 337 -1.83 -2.37 -10.09
CA ASP A 337 -0.87 -1.74 -10.99
C ASP A 337 -0.38 -0.39 -10.41
N MET A 338 -1.28 0.39 -9.80
CA MET A 338 -0.92 1.62 -9.07
C MET A 338 -0.01 1.36 -7.86
N ALA A 339 -0.37 0.38 -7.01
CA ALA A 339 0.39 0.05 -5.81
C ALA A 339 1.77 -0.52 -6.20
N HIS A 340 1.80 -1.40 -7.20
CA HIS A 340 2.98 -2.00 -7.79
C HIS A 340 3.95 -0.93 -8.30
N ALA A 341 3.48 0.00 -9.13
CA ALA A 341 4.28 1.10 -9.64
C ALA A 341 4.84 1.98 -8.52
N LEU A 342 4.01 2.35 -7.52
CA LEU A 342 4.44 3.12 -6.36
C LEU A 342 5.54 2.42 -5.55
N LEU A 343 5.35 1.14 -5.24
CA LEU A 343 6.30 0.36 -4.45
C LEU A 343 7.61 0.14 -5.21
N ASN A 344 7.54 -0.14 -6.52
CA ASN A 344 8.72 -0.22 -7.40
C ASN A 344 9.47 1.10 -7.49
N GLY A 345 8.78 2.23 -7.58
CA GLY A 345 9.40 3.55 -7.52
C GLY A 345 10.21 3.77 -6.24
N GLY A 346 9.68 3.36 -5.08
CA GLY A 346 10.39 3.39 -3.81
C GLY A 346 11.62 2.46 -3.78
N MET A 347 11.51 1.26 -4.35
CA MET A 347 12.63 0.31 -4.47
C MET A 347 13.72 0.81 -5.43
N ILE A 348 13.34 1.40 -6.57
CA ILE A 348 14.26 2.04 -7.53
C ILE A 348 14.99 3.21 -6.87
N ALA A 349 14.28 4.04 -6.08
CA ALA A 349 14.92 5.09 -5.28
C ALA A 349 15.95 4.51 -4.31
N TYR A 350 15.61 3.44 -3.57
CA TYR A 350 16.55 2.72 -2.71
C TYR A 350 17.81 2.24 -3.47
N LEU A 351 17.64 1.68 -4.67
CA LEU A 351 18.76 1.20 -5.50
C LEU A 351 19.70 2.33 -5.92
N MET A 352 19.14 3.45 -6.40
CA MET A 352 19.88 4.61 -6.89
C MET A 352 20.50 5.45 -5.76
N GLY A 353 19.99 5.29 -4.54
CA GLY A 353 20.51 5.92 -3.34
C GLY A 353 19.89 7.29 -3.04
N PRO A 354 20.28 7.90 -1.90
CA PRO A 354 19.66 9.13 -1.42
C PRO A 354 20.09 10.38 -2.20
N GLY A 355 19.33 11.45 -2.03
CA GLY A 355 19.64 12.79 -2.55
C GLY A 355 19.18 13.03 -3.99
N ARG A 356 19.36 14.27 -4.45
CA ARG A 356 18.85 14.74 -5.75
C ARG A 356 19.33 13.88 -6.92
N ARG A 357 20.61 13.49 -6.93
CA ARG A 357 21.19 12.65 -7.99
C ARG A 357 20.50 11.28 -8.04
N GLY A 358 20.29 10.64 -6.90
CA GLY A 358 19.60 9.35 -6.82
C GLY A 358 18.17 9.45 -7.34
N SER A 359 17.41 10.47 -6.92
CA SER A 359 16.05 10.70 -7.42
C SER A 359 16.00 10.93 -8.93
N VAL A 360 16.91 11.72 -9.50
CA VAL A 360 16.96 11.94 -10.96
C VAL A 360 17.26 10.64 -11.71
N LEU A 361 18.23 9.85 -11.23
CA LEU A 361 18.55 8.54 -11.83
C LEU A 361 17.36 7.57 -11.74
N SER A 362 16.61 7.61 -10.64
CA SER A 362 15.38 6.82 -10.49
C SER A 362 14.32 7.19 -11.52
N LEU A 363 14.08 8.48 -11.73
CA LEU A 363 13.10 8.94 -12.72
C LEU A 363 13.51 8.57 -14.15
N ILE A 364 14.79 8.72 -14.48
CA ILE A 364 15.32 8.28 -15.78
C ILE A 364 15.09 6.78 -15.96
N LEU A 365 15.42 5.96 -14.95
CA LEU A 365 15.24 4.52 -15.03
C LEU A 365 13.76 4.12 -15.17
N ILE A 366 12.86 4.78 -14.43
CA ILE A 366 11.42 4.52 -14.52
C ILE A 366 10.92 4.82 -15.95
N VAL A 367 11.26 5.98 -16.51
CA VAL A 367 10.84 6.35 -17.86
C VAL A 367 11.42 5.38 -18.89
N LEU A 368 12.67 4.94 -18.73
CA LEU A 368 13.28 3.95 -19.62
C LEU A 368 12.59 2.59 -19.54
N LEU A 369 12.33 2.09 -18.32
CA LEU A 369 11.63 0.81 -18.12
C LEU A 369 10.21 0.86 -18.70
N GLU A 370 9.50 1.98 -18.53
CA GLU A 370 8.16 2.16 -19.08
C GLU A 370 8.18 2.26 -20.61
N SER A 371 9.12 3.03 -21.17
CA SER A 371 9.25 3.16 -22.63
C SER A 371 9.64 1.83 -23.29
N MET A 372 10.42 1.00 -22.60
CA MET A 372 10.78 -0.34 -23.06
C MET A 372 9.56 -1.26 -23.17
N GLN A 373 8.44 -0.98 -22.50
CA GLN A 373 7.22 -1.75 -22.67
C GLN A 373 6.67 -1.68 -24.11
N LEU A 374 7.05 -0.68 -24.91
CA LEU A 374 6.68 -0.59 -26.34
C LEU A 374 7.14 -1.79 -27.18
N ILE A 375 8.22 -2.46 -26.77
CA ILE A 375 8.76 -3.62 -27.48
C ILE A 375 8.27 -4.94 -26.87
N LEU A 376 7.31 -4.93 -25.95
CA LEU A 376 6.74 -6.12 -25.31
C LEU A 376 5.32 -6.37 -25.83
N ARG A 377 5.04 -7.60 -26.26
CA ARG A 377 3.80 -7.98 -26.96
C ARG A 377 2.50 -7.63 -26.20
N TYR A 378 2.50 -7.78 -24.88
CA TYR A 378 1.30 -7.67 -24.03
C TYR A 378 1.37 -6.54 -23.01
N ARG A 379 2.32 -5.61 -23.18
CA ARG A 379 2.49 -4.48 -22.28
C ARG A 379 2.27 -3.19 -23.07
N ILE A 380 1.72 -2.20 -22.40
CA ILE A 380 1.41 -0.90 -22.96
C ILE A 380 1.97 0.11 -21.97
N PRO A 381 2.90 0.98 -22.38
CA PRO A 381 3.37 2.05 -21.52
C PRO A 381 2.20 2.93 -21.06
N ASP A 382 2.16 3.28 -19.78
CA ASP A 382 1.18 4.21 -19.23
C ASP A 382 1.87 5.30 -18.41
N ILE A 383 1.59 6.57 -18.72
CA ILE A 383 2.10 7.70 -17.95
C ILE A 383 1.68 7.63 -16.47
N THR A 384 0.55 6.98 -16.18
CA THR A 384 0.06 6.71 -14.83
C THR A 384 1.08 5.93 -14.02
N ASP A 385 1.70 4.91 -14.61
CA ASP A 385 2.68 4.07 -13.92
C ASP A 385 3.95 4.86 -13.62
N VAL A 386 4.38 5.74 -14.55
CA VAL A 386 5.47 6.69 -14.32
C VAL A 386 5.15 7.65 -13.18
N LEU A 387 3.94 8.20 -13.13
CA LEU A 387 3.50 9.12 -12.08
C LEU A 387 3.42 8.43 -10.70
N MET A 388 2.90 7.20 -10.66
CA MET A 388 2.81 6.41 -9.45
C MET A 388 4.21 6.02 -8.93
N ALA A 389 5.09 5.56 -9.81
CA ALA A 389 6.49 5.27 -9.46
C ALA A 389 7.25 6.53 -9.03
N THR A 390 7.02 7.68 -9.67
CA THR A 390 7.57 8.98 -9.26
C THR A 390 7.12 9.33 -7.84
N THR A 391 5.85 9.08 -7.50
CA THR A 391 5.34 9.26 -6.13
C THR A 391 6.10 8.39 -5.13
N GLY A 392 6.37 7.13 -5.48
CA GLY A 392 7.24 6.24 -4.71
C GLY A 392 8.64 6.80 -4.47
N VAL A 393 9.28 7.35 -5.52
CA VAL A 393 10.60 8.01 -5.43
C VAL A 393 10.56 9.20 -4.48
N LEU A 394 9.52 10.03 -4.57
CA LEU A 394 9.36 11.21 -3.72
C LEU A 394 9.15 10.83 -2.26
N LEU A 395 8.32 9.82 -1.98
CA LEU A 395 8.12 9.30 -0.62
C LEU A 395 9.43 8.81 0.00
N MET A 396 10.25 8.10 -0.78
CA MET A 396 11.57 7.66 -0.35
C MET A 396 12.51 8.86 -0.10
N GLY A 397 12.50 9.85 -1.00
CA GLY A 397 13.27 11.09 -0.88
C GLY A 397 12.92 11.90 0.37
N LEU A 398 11.62 12.05 0.68
CA LEU A 398 11.13 12.75 1.87
C LEU A 398 11.60 12.08 3.16
N LEU A 399 11.68 10.75 3.16
CA LEU A 399 12.22 10.01 4.30
C LEU A 399 13.72 10.26 4.47
N TRP A 400 14.50 10.39 3.39
CA TRP A 400 15.93 10.70 3.50
C TRP A 400 16.26 12.15 3.82
N GLN A 401 15.45 13.12 3.40
CA GLN A 401 15.76 14.56 3.52
C GLN A 401 15.64 15.13 4.94
N THR A 402 14.98 14.42 5.85
CA THR A 402 14.83 14.92 7.22
C THR A 402 16.04 14.57 8.06
N GLU A 403 16.90 15.56 8.27
CA GLU A 403 17.98 15.49 9.23
C GLU A 403 17.51 15.02 10.60
N SER A 404 18.36 14.25 11.27
CA SER A 404 18.16 13.82 12.65
C SER A 404 17.96 15.04 13.55
N PRO A 405 16.91 15.11 14.40
CA PRO A 405 16.74 16.18 15.40
C PRO A 405 17.87 16.30 16.43
N GLN A 406 18.94 15.50 16.32
CA GLN A 406 20.07 15.45 17.26
C GLN A 406 21.22 16.42 16.95
N ALA A 407 21.15 17.21 15.87
CA ALA A 407 22.19 18.22 15.58
C ALA A 407 22.04 19.54 16.37
N ARG A 408 20.97 19.72 17.15
CA ARG A 408 20.82 20.86 18.08
C ARG A 408 20.71 20.35 19.51
N ASN A 409 21.83 19.94 20.09
CA ASN A 409 21.96 19.85 21.54
C ASN A 409 22.53 21.18 22.05
N PRO A 410 21.74 22.06 22.70
CA PRO A 410 22.25 23.32 23.24
C PRO A 410 23.25 23.11 24.39
N LEU A 411 23.31 21.89 24.96
CA LEU A 411 24.08 21.57 26.15
C LEU A 411 25.56 21.27 25.88
N THR A 412 25.97 21.02 24.63
CA THR A 412 27.41 20.85 24.30
C THR A 412 28.13 22.17 24.06
N LYS A 413 27.41 23.29 23.87
CA LYS A 413 28.03 24.61 23.71
C LYS A 413 28.41 25.28 25.03
N LYS A 414 27.93 24.77 26.17
CA LYS A 414 28.18 25.38 27.50
C LYS A 414 29.38 24.79 28.26
N ARG A 415 30.08 23.80 27.71
CA ARG A 415 31.18 23.10 28.41
C ARG A 415 32.58 23.43 27.91
N THR A 416 32.70 24.22 26.84
CA THR A 416 33.99 24.66 26.29
C THR A 416 34.41 26.06 26.73
N ASP A 417 33.52 26.84 27.34
CA ASP A 417 33.81 28.24 27.70
C ASP A 417 34.20 28.44 29.19
N GLU A 418 34.23 27.37 30.00
CA GLU A 418 34.54 27.44 31.45
C GLU A 418 35.91 26.86 31.84
N ARG A 419 36.85 26.69 30.90
CA ARG A 419 38.24 26.29 31.22
C ARG A 419 39.26 27.23 30.57
N ALA A 420 39.23 28.50 30.98
CA ALA A 420 40.43 29.33 30.94
C ALA A 420 41.12 29.22 32.31
N PRO A 421 42.39 28.80 32.40
CA PRO A 421 43.12 28.79 33.66
C PRO A 421 43.40 30.24 34.09
N ALA A 422 43.01 30.57 35.32
CA ALA A 422 43.46 31.79 35.97
C ALA A 422 44.97 31.73 36.15
N THR A 423 45.71 32.45 35.30
CA THR A 423 47.11 32.77 35.53
C THR A 423 47.20 33.68 36.76
N ARG A 424 47.84 33.16 37.81
CA ARG A 424 48.44 33.95 38.89
C ARG A 424 49.65 34.69 38.33
N ALA A 425 49.65 36.02 38.47
CA ALA A 425 50.83 36.84 38.76
C ALA A 425 50.33 38.21 39.21
#